data_AF-A0A2A3SZT6-F1
#
_entry.id   AF-A0A2A3SZT6-F1
#
_cell.length_a   1.000
_cell.length_b   1.000
_cell.length_c   1.000
_cell.angle_alpha   90.00
_cell.angle_beta   90.00
_cell.angle_gamma   90.00
#
_symmetry.space_group_name_H-M   'P 1'
#
loop_
_entity.id
_entity.type
_entity.pdbx_description
1 polymer ?
#
loop_
_entity_poly.entity_id
_entity_poly.type
_entity_poly.pdbx_seq_one_letter_code
_entity_poly.pdbx_strand_id
1 'polypeptide(L)' 'GLVTLTHTPSPMNFLRRILRRGKNERAFLIIVTGFPAKDAKVPVLEKKNFEDYTSFI' A
#
# COMPACT_ATOMS: atom_id res chain seq x y z
N GLY A 1 -2.89 -0.65 -17.03
CA GLY A 1 -1.51 -1.12 -16.79
C GLY A 1 -0.71 -0.08 -16.03
N LEU A 2 -1.15 0.29 -14.83
CA LEU A 2 -0.37 1.07 -13.86
C LEU A 2 -0.02 0.14 -12.70
N VAL A 3 1.01 0.50 -11.95
CA VAL A 3 1.44 -0.21 -10.74
C VAL A 3 1.35 0.70 -9.52
N THR A 4 1.33 0.11 -8.33
CA THR A 4 1.34 0.87 -7.08
C THR A 4 2.16 0.22 -5.97
N LEU A 5 2.60 1.05 -5.02
CA LEU A 5 3.13 0.63 -3.73
C LEU A 5 2.16 1.04 -2.62
N THR A 6 1.62 0.06 -1.92
CA THR A 6 0.84 0.27 -0.69
C THR A 6 1.82 0.56 0.46
N HIS A 7 1.84 1.80 0.96
CA HIS A 7 2.75 2.20 2.03
C HIS A 7 1.98 2.69 3.26
N THR A 8 2.39 2.23 4.44
CA THR A 8 1.84 2.67 5.73
C THR A 8 2.22 4.14 5.99
N PRO A 9 1.27 5.03 6.28
CA PRO A 9 1.55 6.46 6.45
C PRO A 9 2.20 6.76 7.81
N SER A 10 3.47 6.42 8.01
CA SER A 10 4.22 6.73 9.23
C SER A 10 5.32 7.75 8.95
N PRO A 11 5.39 8.87 9.70
CA PRO A 11 4.53 9.29 10.82
C PRO A 11 3.22 9.98 10.38
N MET A 12 2.08 9.50 10.87
CA MET A 12 0.73 9.93 10.42
C MET A 12 0.44 11.43 10.64
N ASN A 13 0.95 12.00 11.73
CA ASN A 13 0.75 13.42 12.06
C ASN A 13 1.41 14.37 11.05
N PHE A 14 2.49 13.93 10.42
CA PHE A 14 3.19 14.72 9.39
C PHE A 14 2.29 14.94 8.18
N LEU A 15 1.72 13.86 7.63
CA LEU A 15 0.82 13.94 6.46
C LEU A 15 -0.43 14.76 6.75
N ARG A 16 -1.05 14.58 7.93
CA ARG A 16 -2.21 15.38 8.34
C ARG A 16 -1.90 16.88 8.29
N ARG A 17 -0.73 17.29 8.78
CA ARG A 17 -0.31 18.70 8.81
C ARG A 17 -0.06 19.26 7.42
N ILE A 18 0.75 18.59 6.60
CA ILE A 18 1.13 19.14 5.28
C ILE A 18 -0.04 19.16 4.30
N LEU A 19 -0.97 18.20 4.42
CA LEU A 19 -2.18 18.12 3.59
C LEU A 19 -3.35 18.91 4.20
N ARG A 20 -3.12 19.64 5.30
CA ARG A 20 -4.13 20.47 6.00
C ARG A 20 -5.42 19.71 6.32
N ARG A 21 -5.29 18.44 6.70
CA ARG A 21 -6.42 17.56 7.04
C ARG A 21 -6.91 17.81 8.46
N GLY A 22 -8.21 17.59 8.68
CA GLY A 22 -8.89 17.90 9.93
C GLY A 22 -8.42 17.04 11.11
N LYS A 23 -8.71 17.46 12.34
CA LYS A 23 -8.36 16.70 13.56
C LYS A 23 -9.00 15.30 13.62
N ASN A 24 -10.12 15.11 12.92
CA ASN A 24 -10.87 13.85 12.88
C ASN A 24 -10.46 12.96 11.71
N GLU A 25 -9.47 13.38 10.93
CA GLU A 25 -9.00 12.65 9.75
C GLU A 25 -7.65 12.02 10.03
N ARG A 26 -7.51 10.78 9.59
CA ARG A 26 -6.28 9.99 9.76
C ARG A 26 -5.88 9.43 8.40
N ALA A 27 -4.61 9.60 8.05
CA ALA A 27 -4.06 8.94 6.87
C ALA A 27 -4.15 7.42 7.07
N PHE A 28 -4.77 6.71 6.12
CA PHE A 28 -4.92 5.26 6.20
C PHE A 28 -3.85 4.54 5.37
N LEU A 29 -3.72 4.94 4.11
CA LEU A 29 -2.74 4.40 3.17
C LEU A 29 -2.16 5.51 2.30
N ILE A 30 -0.90 5.33 1.91
CA ILE A 30 -0.31 6.05 0.78
C ILE A 30 -0.32 5.09 -0.41
N ILE A 31 -0.96 5.51 -1.50
CA ILE A 31 -1.05 4.75 -2.76
C ILE A 31 -0.21 5.51 -3.79
N VAL A 32 1.04 5.10 -3.98
CA VAL A 32 1.93 5.70 -4.99
C VAL A 32 1.63 5.03 -6.31
N THR A 33 1.15 5.76 -7.32
CA THR A 33 0.67 5.16 -8.58
C THR A 33 1.38 5.75 -9.79
N GLY A 34 1.74 4.89 -10.75
CA GLY A 34 2.33 5.31 -12.01
C GLY A 34 2.67 4.15 -12.93
N PHE A 35 3.38 4.44 -14.01
CA PHE A 35 4.03 3.41 -14.81
C PHE A 35 5.31 2.95 -14.10
N PRO A 36 5.65 1.65 -14.15
CA PRO A 36 6.91 1.19 -13.60
C PRO A 36 8.08 1.80 -14.38
N ALA A 37 9.20 2.01 -13.69
CA ALA A 37 10.46 2.26 -14.37
C ALA A 37 10.81 1.08 -15.29
N LYS A 38 11.56 1.34 -16.37
CA LYS A 38 11.92 0.30 -17.36
C LYS A 38 12.70 -0.87 -16.74
N ASP A 39 13.44 -0.60 -15.69
CA ASP A 39 14.31 -1.52 -14.95
C ASP A 39 13.77 -1.86 -13.55
N ALA A 40 12.49 -1.58 -13.28
CA ALA A 40 11.87 -1.88 -11.99
C ALA A 40 12.01 -3.38 -11.66
N LYS A 41 12.51 -3.67 -10.46
CA LYS A 41 12.64 -5.04 -9.93
C LYS A 41 11.66 -5.26 -8.79
N VAL A 42 11.16 -6.48 -8.69
CA VAL A 42 10.32 -6.95 -7.57
C VAL A 42 10.97 -8.19 -6.96
N PRO A 43 10.79 -8.45 -5.65
CA PRO A 43 11.22 -9.71 -5.06
C PRO A 43 10.45 -10.88 -5.68
N VAL A 44 11.09 -12.04 -5.75
CA VAL A 44 10.41 -13.29 -6.09
C VAL A 44 9.65 -13.75 -4.86
N LEU A 45 8.33 -13.64 -4.90
CA LEU A 45 7.43 -14.05 -3.83
C LEU A 45 6.40 -15.03 -4.38
N GLU A 46 6.10 -16.06 -3.60
CA GLU A 46 5.03 -17.01 -3.89
C GLU A 46 3.81 -16.68 -3.02
N LYS A 47 2.62 -16.72 -3.62
CA LYS A 47 1.38 -16.61 -2.86
C LYS A 47 1.11 -17.94 -2.17
N LYS A 48 0.42 -17.88 -1.03
CA LYS A 48 -0.11 -19.08 -0.37
C LYS A 48 -0.98 -19.89 -1.33
N ASN A 49 -0.96 -21.21 -1.20
CA ASN A 49 -1.89 -22.09 -1.92
C ASN A 49 -3.31 -21.89 -1.38
N PHE A 50 -4.31 -22.28 -2.16
CA PHE A 50 -5.71 -22.07 -1.81
C PHE A 50 -6.08 -22.76 -0.48
N GLU A 51 -5.54 -23.96 -0.28
CA GLU A 51 -5.75 -24.82 0.88
C GLU A 51 -5.12 -24.22 2.15
N ASP A 52 -4.13 -23.34 2.03
CA ASP A 52 -3.42 -22.74 3.17
C ASP A 52 -4.24 -21.66 3.89
N TYR A 53 -5.31 -21.14 3.26
CA TYR A 53 -6.11 -20.05 3.82
C TYR A 53 -7.62 -20.24 3.68
N THR A 54 -8.08 -21.40 3.21
CA THR A 54 -9.51 -21.68 3.01
C THR A 54 -9.93 -22.92 3.80
N SER A 55 -11.11 -22.86 4.44
CA SER A 55 -11.76 -24.00 5.09
C SER A 55 -13.24 -23.99 4.76
N PHE A 56 -13.83 -25.17 4.60
CA PHE A 56 -15.25 -25.36 4.29
C PHE A 56 -15.94 -26.02 5.48
N ILE A 57 -17.15 -25.57 5.80
CA ILE A 57 -18.04 -26.13 6.82
C ILE A 57 -19.11 -26.95 6.13
#